data_AF-A0A090EIH4-F1
#
_entry.id   AF-A0A090EIH4-F1
#
_cell.length_a   1.000
_cell.length_b   1.000
_cell.length_c   1.000
_cell.angle_alpha   90.00
_cell.angle_beta   90.00
_cell.angle_gamma   90.00
#
_symmetry.space_group_name_H-M   'P 1'
#
loop_
_entity.id
_entity.type
_entity.pdbx_description
1 polymer ?
#
loop_
_entity_poly.entity_id
_entity_poly.type
_entity_poly.pdbx_seq_one_letter_code
_entity_poly.pdbx_strand_id
1 'polypeptide(L)'
;MITGNSSGSVTEDAVLTVNGALTVNDPDAGQSSFLVHNSINPIAGTYGSLTIDASGNWVYTLNNAAANVQALTSADHQHDQIHVSSADGTDHVIDITVNGADEPVTNHAPSAPVFVPSSTALTDGQGTLDLGHFFATDPDAGDNVHYSFSFTLASDSGSINSIAVNATSGELTASVANGQMAWGTLTVTATDTHSGASSQTFNFWVGNGTNGTNANDGFMVSTVFGNTNPTIADGRIGNDGLTGSSGVDYIFGGAGSDTIKGLGGADWLSGGAGDDHFRFEAVSDSTHAAFDTILDFQRGTGASGHDFIDFANSLGLTATGTVSSGSLAAHTVAWQSDGSGNTIVYANTGSSAESVAGGAHIIEIHLMGVSTLTASDFNLNA
;
A
#
# COMPACT_ATOMS: atom_id res chain seq x y z
N MET A 1 -5.30 17.37 -53.19
CA MET A 1 -4.10 16.58 -52.77
C MET A 1 -3.56 17.16 -51.48
N ILE A 2 -3.29 16.31 -50.49
CA ILE A 2 -2.69 16.69 -49.20
C ILE A 2 -1.19 16.35 -49.22
N THR A 3 -0.34 17.29 -48.80
CA THR A 3 1.13 17.14 -48.66
C THR A 3 1.60 17.82 -47.38
N GLY A 4 2.87 17.69 -46.99
CA GLY A 4 3.44 18.39 -45.83
C GLY A 4 4.04 17.43 -44.80
N ASN A 5 4.21 17.91 -43.57
CA ASN A 5 4.69 17.05 -42.48
C ASN A 5 3.53 16.26 -41.88
N SER A 6 3.51 14.96 -42.13
CA SER A 6 2.50 14.01 -41.66
C SER A 6 3.08 13.00 -40.66
N SER A 7 4.20 13.34 -40.01
CA SER A 7 4.83 12.47 -39.02
C SER A 7 5.37 13.26 -37.84
N GLY A 8 5.40 12.63 -36.68
CA GLY A 8 5.98 13.18 -35.47
C GLY A 8 6.46 12.08 -34.55
N SER A 9 7.20 12.46 -33.51
CA SER A 9 7.60 11.53 -32.47
C SER A 9 7.42 12.18 -31.11
N VAL A 10 6.89 11.38 -30.18
CA VAL A 10 6.76 11.69 -28.76
C VAL A 10 7.44 10.58 -27.97
N THR A 11 7.87 10.90 -26.77
CA THR A 11 8.48 9.94 -25.85
C THR A 11 7.80 10.11 -24.52
N GLU A 12 7.32 9.00 -23.98
CA GLU A 12 6.88 8.89 -22.60
C GLU A 12 7.83 9.59 -21.62
N ASP A 13 7.27 10.26 -20.62
CA ASP A 13 7.95 11.01 -19.55
C ASP A 13 8.92 12.13 -19.97
N ALA A 14 9.11 12.33 -21.27
CA ALA A 14 10.10 13.27 -21.79
C ALA A 14 9.49 14.28 -22.76
N VAL A 15 8.98 13.82 -23.91
CA VAL A 15 8.48 14.69 -24.98
C VAL A 15 7.03 14.33 -25.27
N LEU A 16 6.11 15.04 -24.62
CA LEU A 16 4.68 14.68 -24.64
C LEU A 16 3.89 15.33 -25.78
N THR A 17 4.50 16.24 -26.55
CA THR A 17 3.81 16.97 -27.62
C THR A 17 4.68 17.10 -28.86
N VAL A 18 4.08 16.95 -30.03
CA VAL A 18 4.73 17.19 -31.32
C VAL A 18 3.75 17.86 -32.27
N ASN A 19 4.25 18.69 -33.18
CA ASN A 19 3.43 19.46 -34.10
C ASN A 19 4.00 19.45 -35.52
N GLY A 20 3.15 19.79 -36.48
CA GLY A 20 3.53 19.92 -37.88
C GLY A 20 2.49 20.70 -38.67
N ALA A 21 2.65 20.71 -39.99
CA ALA A 21 1.75 21.39 -40.88
C ALA A 21 1.55 20.57 -42.16
N LEU A 22 0.28 20.39 -42.51
CA LEU A 22 -0.16 19.86 -43.79
C LEU A 22 -0.63 21.01 -44.69
N THR A 23 -0.54 20.80 -45.99
CA THR A 23 -1.07 21.67 -47.02
C THR A 23 -2.03 20.87 -47.89
N VAL A 24 -3.19 21.46 -48.16
CA VAL A 24 -4.17 20.91 -49.09
C VAL A 24 -4.22 21.80 -50.32
N ASN A 25 -4.07 21.19 -51.49
CA ASN A 25 -4.26 21.84 -52.78
C ASN A 25 -5.45 21.19 -53.48
N ASP A 26 -6.56 21.91 -53.51
CA ASP A 26 -7.80 21.51 -54.17
C ASP A 26 -8.06 22.36 -55.44
N PRO A 27 -8.40 21.76 -56.60
CA PRO A 27 -8.75 22.49 -57.82
C PRO A 27 -10.00 23.37 -57.70
N ASP A 28 -10.91 23.08 -56.77
CA ASP A 28 -12.15 23.81 -56.55
C ASP A 28 -11.99 24.97 -55.56
N ALA A 29 -12.52 26.13 -55.93
CA ALA A 29 -12.40 27.34 -55.12
C ALA A 29 -13.05 27.17 -53.74
N GLY A 30 -12.26 27.39 -52.68
CA GLY A 30 -12.73 27.35 -51.29
C GLY A 30 -12.67 25.97 -50.62
N GLN A 31 -12.14 24.94 -51.28
CA GLN A 31 -12.00 23.59 -50.72
C GLN A 31 -10.59 23.27 -50.19
N SER A 32 -9.62 24.19 -50.36
CA SER A 32 -8.26 24.07 -49.81
C SER A 32 -8.21 24.41 -48.31
N SER A 33 -8.95 23.68 -47.47
CA SER A 33 -8.91 23.76 -46.00
C SER A 33 -9.15 22.41 -45.32
N PHE A 34 -8.75 22.27 -44.06
CA PHE A 34 -9.00 21.07 -43.24
C PHE A 34 -10.27 21.19 -42.38
N LEU A 35 -10.89 20.04 -42.07
CA LEU A 35 -11.89 19.96 -41.01
C LEU A 35 -11.21 20.23 -39.65
N VAL A 36 -11.71 21.22 -38.93
CA VAL A 36 -11.08 21.68 -37.68
C VAL A 36 -11.39 20.72 -36.53
N HIS A 37 -10.33 20.29 -35.84
CA HIS A 37 -10.42 19.61 -34.56
C HIS A 37 -9.62 20.41 -33.53
N ASN A 38 -10.28 20.89 -32.48
CA ASN A 38 -9.70 21.77 -31.45
C ASN A 38 -9.63 21.07 -30.09
N SER A 39 -9.16 21.76 -29.06
CA SER A 39 -9.00 21.19 -27.72
C SER A 39 -10.29 20.72 -27.04
N ILE A 40 -11.47 21.10 -27.54
CA ILE A 40 -12.76 20.64 -27.02
C ILE A 40 -13.21 19.35 -27.72
N ASN A 41 -12.82 19.16 -28.99
CA ASN A 41 -13.13 17.97 -29.80
C ASN A 41 -11.89 17.55 -30.61
N PRO A 42 -10.84 17.05 -29.95
CA PRO A 42 -9.66 16.54 -30.63
C PRO A 42 -9.98 15.19 -31.29
N ILE A 43 -9.14 14.75 -32.22
CA ILE A 43 -9.21 13.40 -32.76
C ILE A 43 -8.49 12.49 -31.76
N ALA A 44 -9.22 11.56 -31.15
CA ALA A 44 -8.63 10.59 -30.24
C ALA A 44 -7.82 9.55 -31.02
N GLY A 45 -6.57 9.34 -30.60
CA GLY A 45 -5.73 8.22 -31.00
C GLY A 45 -5.75 7.09 -29.98
N THR A 46 -4.86 6.12 -30.17
CA THR A 46 -4.67 5.00 -29.23
C THR A 46 -3.88 5.44 -28.00
N TYR A 47 -2.88 6.31 -28.18
CA TYR A 47 -1.95 6.73 -27.13
C TYR A 47 -2.12 8.20 -26.72
N GLY A 48 -2.80 9.00 -27.54
CA GLY A 48 -2.94 10.43 -27.32
C GLY A 48 -4.08 11.04 -28.14
N SER A 49 -3.97 12.33 -28.44
CA SER A 49 -4.97 13.02 -29.24
C SER A 49 -4.36 14.10 -30.12
N LEU A 50 -5.00 14.40 -31.24
CA LEU A 50 -4.54 15.37 -32.23
C LEU A 50 -5.57 16.48 -32.43
N THR A 51 -5.06 17.71 -32.54
CA THR A 51 -5.81 18.88 -33.02
C THR A 51 -5.25 19.31 -34.36
N ILE A 52 -6.10 19.87 -35.22
CA ILE A 52 -5.71 20.44 -36.52
C ILE A 52 -6.59 21.65 -36.82
N ASP A 53 -5.97 22.76 -37.23
CA ASP A 53 -6.68 23.97 -37.65
C ASP A 53 -7.03 23.95 -39.15
N ALA A 54 -7.83 24.92 -39.60
CA ALA A 54 -8.27 24.98 -41.00
C ALA A 54 -7.12 25.18 -42.00
N SER A 55 -5.96 25.68 -41.53
CA SER A 55 -4.75 25.89 -42.33
C SER A 55 -3.85 24.65 -42.37
N GLY A 56 -4.21 23.58 -41.65
CA GLY A 56 -3.48 22.32 -41.60
C GLY A 56 -2.38 22.27 -40.54
N ASN A 57 -2.29 23.26 -39.64
CA ASN A 57 -1.38 23.18 -38.50
C ASN A 57 -1.96 22.19 -37.49
N TRP A 58 -1.20 21.16 -37.16
CA TRP A 58 -1.63 20.12 -36.24
C TRP A 58 -0.71 20.01 -35.03
N VAL A 59 -1.28 19.59 -33.91
CA VAL A 59 -0.57 19.30 -32.66
C VAL A 59 -1.10 17.99 -32.11
N TYR A 60 -0.19 17.04 -31.87
CA TYR A 60 -0.45 15.82 -31.13
C TYR A 60 0.01 15.98 -29.68
N THR A 61 -0.77 15.45 -28.74
CA THR A 61 -0.46 15.38 -27.32
C THR A 61 -0.62 13.94 -26.84
N LEU A 62 0.46 13.35 -26.33
CA LEU A 62 0.49 12.03 -25.73
C LEU A 62 -0.26 12.04 -24.39
N ASN A 63 -1.07 11.02 -24.11
CA ASN A 63 -1.69 10.84 -22.81
C ASN A 63 -0.76 10.04 -21.89
N ASN A 64 0.24 10.72 -21.32
CA ASN A 64 1.30 10.07 -20.53
C ASN A 64 0.79 9.26 -19.33
N ALA A 65 -0.35 9.65 -18.74
CA ALA A 65 -0.90 8.94 -17.58
C ALA A 65 -1.72 7.69 -17.96
N ALA A 66 -1.87 7.39 -19.26
CA ALA A 66 -2.64 6.25 -19.69
C ALA A 66 -1.87 4.95 -19.43
N ALA A 67 -2.54 3.95 -18.87
CA ALA A 67 -1.91 2.66 -18.54
C ALA A 67 -1.31 1.94 -19.76
N ASN A 68 -1.79 2.19 -20.98
CA ASN A 68 -1.22 1.64 -22.20
C ASN A 68 -0.01 2.42 -22.74
N VAL A 69 0.23 3.64 -22.25
CA VAL A 69 1.46 4.41 -22.49
C VAL A 69 2.50 3.96 -21.47
N GLN A 70 2.14 3.96 -20.18
CA GLN A 70 2.96 3.51 -19.02
C GLN A 70 3.36 2.03 -19.02
N ALA A 71 3.00 1.30 -20.07
CA ALA A 71 3.37 -0.09 -20.23
C ALA A 71 4.33 -0.31 -21.41
N LEU A 72 4.78 0.77 -22.06
CA LEU A 72 5.69 0.72 -23.20
C LEU A 72 7.13 0.77 -22.69
N THR A 73 7.89 -0.28 -22.97
CA THR A 73 9.32 -0.31 -22.64
C THR A 73 10.11 0.66 -23.52
N SER A 74 11.36 0.95 -23.16
CA SER A 74 12.30 1.72 -23.99
C SER A 74 12.59 1.08 -25.35
N ALA A 75 12.29 -0.21 -25.53
CA ALA A 75 12.37 -0.92 -26.81
C ALA A 75 11.12 -0.75 -27.68
N ASP A 76 10.00 -0.28 -27.11
CA ASP A 76 8.74 -0.08 -27.81
C ASP A 76 8.72 1.25 -28.57
N HIS A 77 8.40 1.14 -29.86
CA HIS A 77 8.23 2.26 -30.77
C HIS A 77 6.90 2.10 -31.51
N GLN A 78 5.81 2.30 -30.79
CA GLN A 78 4.46 2.10 -31.31
C GLN A 78 4.05 3.25 -32.24
N HIS A 79 3.06 3.01 -33.08
CA HIS A 79 2.55 3.99 -34.03
C HIS A 79 1.10 4.35 -33.73
N ASP A 80 0.82 5.64 -33.55
CA ASP A 80 -0.54 6.19 -33.45
C ASP A 80 -0.92 6.85 -34.78
N GLN A 81 -1.75 6.18 -35.57
CA GLN A 81 -2.15 6.61 -36.90
C GLN A 81 -3.46 7.40 -36.84
N ILE A 82 -3.38 8.71 -36.99
CA ILE A 82 -4.52 9.62 -36.87
C ILE A 82 -4.99 10.07 -38.25
N HIS A 83 -6.26 9.78 -38.56
CA HIS A 83 -6.90 10.20 -39.79
C HIS A 83 -7.41 11.64 -39.68
N VAL A 84 -7.02 12.49 -40.62
CA VAL A 84 -7.54 13.85 -40.81
C VAL A 84 -8.18 13.98 -42.18
N SER A 85 -9.18 14.86 -42.31
CA SER A 85 -9.86 15.08 -43.58
C SER A 85 -9.83 16.54 -44.00
N SER A 86 -9.65 16.79 -45.30
CA SER A 86 -9.93 18.10 -45.88
C SER A 86 -11.44 18.35 -46.01
N ALA A 87 -11.82 19.59 -46.29
CA ALA A 87 -13.20 20.03 -46.40
C ALA A 87 -14.00 19.32 -47.52
N ASP A 88 -13.31 18.79 -48.53
CA ASP A 88 -13.86 17.97 -49.63
C ASP A 88 -14.06 16.48 -49.23
N GLY A 89 -13.57 16.07 -48.06
CA GLY A 89 -13.61 14.70 -47.56
C GLY A 89 -12.40 13.84 -47.95
N THR A 90 -11.36 14.40 -48.57
CA THR A 90 -10.11 13.65 -48.83
C THR A 90 -9.42 13.32 -47.49
N ASP A 91 -9.13 12.03 -47.28
CA ASP A 91 -8.48 11.50 -46.08
C ASP A 91 -6.94 11.54 -46.16
N HIS A 92 -6.29 11.74 -45.02
CA HIS A 92 -4.83 11.67 -44.87
C HIS A 92 -4.45 11.19 -43.47
N VAL A 93 -3.38 10.39 -43.36
CA VAL A 93 -2.90 9.86 -42.08
C VAL A 93 -1.71 10.67 -41.59
N ILE A 94 -1.78 11.11 -40.34
CA ILE A 94 -0.63 11.59 -39.57
C ILE A 94 -0.17 10.41 -38.71
N ASP A 95 1.09 10.01 -38.88
CA ASP A 95 1.69 8.86 -38.20
C ASP A 95 2.62 9.36 -37.08
N ILE A 96 2.24 9.11 -35.82
CA ILE A 96 3.02 9.51 -34.66
C ILE A 96 3.73 8.30 -34.09
N THR A 97 5.06 8.33 -34.06
CA THR A 97 5.86 7.34 -33.34
C THR A 97 5.84 7.68 -31.84
N VAL A 98 5.29 6.78 -31.04
CA VAL A 98 5.26 6.82 -29.58
C VAL A 98 6.38 5.93 -29.08
N ASN A 99 7.43 6.55 -28.55
CA ASN A 99 8.53 5.82 -27.91
C ASN A 99 8.19 5.61 -26.43
N GLY A 100 8.28 4.37 -25.96
CA GLY A 100 8.18 4.04 -24.54
C GLY A 100 9.43 4.41 -23.75
N ALA A 101 9.33 4.31 -22.44
CA ALA A 101 10.43 4.43 -21.50
C ALA A 101 10.28 3.36 -20.42
N ASP A 102 11.40 2.72 -20.02
CA ASP A 102 11.35 1.76 -18.92
C ASP A 102 10.94 2.47 -17.62
N GLU A 103 9.93 1.93 -16.94
CA GLU A 103 9.47 2.39 -15.64
C GLU A 103 10.26 1.66 -14.55
N PRO A 104 10.48 2.27 -13.38
CA PRO A 104 10.95 1.50 -12.24
C PRO A 104 9.83 0.57 -11.76
N VAL A 105 10.17 -0.61 -11.22
CA VAL A 105 9.25 -1.38 -10.38
C VAL A 105 8.56 -0.46 -9.36
N THR A 106 7.25 -0.21 -9.56
CA THR A 106 6.43 0.57 -8.64
C THR A 106 5.10 -0.12 -8.41
N ASN A 107 4.60 -0.06 -7.18
CA ASN A 107 3.16 -0.09 -6.97
C ASN A 107 2.60 1.31 -7.29
N HIS A 108 2.24 1.56 -8.55
CA HIS A 108 1.65 2.80 -9.08
C HIS A 108 2.04 4.08 -8.28
N ALA A 109 3.33 4.46 -8.38
CA ALA A 109 3.96 5.69 -7.88
C ALA A 109 3.76 6.10 -6.39
N PRO A 110 4.82 6.35 -5.59
CA PRO A 110 6.19 5.81 -5.60
C PRO A 110 6.47 5.12 -4.25
N SER A 111 6.43 3.81 -4.16
CA SER A 111 6.96 3.17 -2.95
C SER A 111 7.37 1.74 -3.19
N ALA A 112 8.42 1.40 -2.46
CA ALA A 112 9.12 0.14 -2.39
C ALA A 112 8.21 -1.07 -2.11
N PRO A 113 8.73 -2.32 -2.15
CA PRO A 113 7.93 -3.52 -1.92
C PRO A 113 7.08 -3.40 -0.66
N VAL A 114 5.78 -3.64 -0.79
CA VAL A 114 4.84 -3.66 0.33
C VAL A 114 4.83 -5.08 0.89
N PHE A 115 4.87 -5.21 2.22
CA PHE A 115 4.72 -6.52 2.84
C PHE A 115 3.23 -6.83 3.01
N VAL A 116 2.83 -8.04 2.65
CA VAL A 116 1.47 -8.53 2.82
C VAL A 116 1.53 -9.69 3.82
N PRO A 117 0.93 -9.54 5.01
CA PRO A 117 0.96 -10.58 6.04
C PRO A 117 0.33 -11.89 5.53
N SER A 118 0.80 -13.04 6.03
CA SER A 118 0.16 -14.32 5.69
C SER A 118 -1.29 -14.36 6.17
N SER A 119 -2.20 -14.82 5.32
CA SER A 119 -3.65 -14.88 5.62
C SER A 119 -4.07 -16.08 6.46
N THR A 120 -3.16 -17.04 6.66
CA THR A 120 -3.41 -18.23 7.49
C THR A 120 -2.74 -18.05 8.84
N ALA A 121 -3.47 -18.31 9.92
CA ALA A 121 -2.92 -18.35 11.27
C ALA A 121 -1.61 -19.16 11.26
N LEU A 122 -0.54 -18.51 11.67
CA LEU A 122 0.81 -19.05 11.69
C LEU A 122 0.79 -20.27 12.61
N THR A 123 0.84 -21.49 12.05
CA THR A 123 0.87 -22.69 12.88
C THR A 123 2.22 -22.75 13.57
N ASP A 124 2.18 -22.40 14.84
CA ASP A 124 3.34 -22.40 15.70
C ASP A 124 4.03 -23.78 15.74
N GLY A 125 5.34 -23.77 15.54
CA GLY A 125 6.19 -24.94 15.41
C GLY A 125 7.65 -24.56 15.13
N GLN A 126 8.57 -25.47 15.48
CA GLN A 126 10.04 -25.28 15.45
C GLN A 126 10.65 -25.17 14.03
N GLY A 127 9.85 -24.80 13.03
CA GLY A 127 10.18 -24.81 11.61
C GLY A 127 10.34 -23.42 11.00
N THR A 128 10.56 -23.44 9.69
CA THR A 128 10.50 -22.27 8.81
C THR A 128 9.03 -21.85 8.68
N LEU A 129 8.75 -20.58 8.97
CA LEU A 129 7.41 -20.01 8.97
C LEU A 129 7.29 -19.01 7.83
N ASP A 130 6.18 -19.03 7.10
CA ASP A 130 5.79 -18.00 6.15
C ASP A 130 5.19 -16.82 6.92
N LEU A 131 5.92 -15.71 6.97
CA LEU A 131 5.47 -14.49 7.64
C LEU A 131 4.53 -13.65 6.77
N GLY A 132 4.48 -13.94 5.47
CA GLY A 132 3.85 -13.11 4.46
C GLY A 132 4.70 -12.96 3.21
N HIS A 133 4.23 -12.13 2.29
CA HIS A 133 4.82 -11.96 0.96
C HIS A 133 5.09 -10.49 0.67
N PHE A 134 6.24 -10.19 0.06
CA PHE A 134 6.45 -8.90 -0.56
C PHE A 134 5.73 -8.82 -1.90
N PHE A 135 5.05 -7.71 -2.12
CA PHE A 135 4.33 -7.42 -3.35
C PHE A 135 4.82 -6.09 -3.93
N ALA A 136 5.13 -6.13 -5.22
CA ALA A 136 5.40 -5.00 -6.06
C ALA A 136 4.85 -5.31 -7.46
N THR A 137 4.49 -4.25 -8.19
CA THR A 137 4.08 -4.35 -9.59
C THR A 137 5.12 -3.67 -10.46
N ASP A 138 5.10 -4.02 -11.73
CA ASP A 138 5.85 -3.33 -12.75
C ASP A 138 4.85 -2.78 -13.78
N PRO A 139 4.87 -1.47 -14.11
CA PRO A 139 4.03 -0.91 -15.14
C PRO A 139 4.33 -1.47 -16.55
N ASP A 140 5.58 -1.83 -16.85
CA ASP A 140 6.03 -2.27 -18.17
C ASP A 140 5.38 -3.59 -18.59
N ALA A 141 4.87 -3.62 -19.82
CA ALA A 141 4.13 -4.78 -20.32
C ALA A 141 5.04 -6.01 -20.46
N GLY A 142 4.71 -7.07 -19.73
CA GLY A 142 5.34 -8.38 -19.86
C GLY A 142 6.52 -8.61 -18.91
N ASP A 143 6.83 -7.62 -18.07
CA ASP A 143 7.86 -7.75 -17.05
C ASP A 143 7.39 -8.60 -15.87
N ASN A 144 8.36 -9.25 -15.23
CA ASN A 144 8.15 -10.01 -14.00
C ASN A 144 9.01 -9.40 -12.91
N VAL A 145 8.40 -9.20 -11.75
CA VAL A 145 9.12 -8.73 -10.58
C VAL A 145 9.95 -9.87 -9.99
N HIS A 146 11.21 -9.58 -9.72
CA HIS A 146 12.15 -10.45 -9.02
C HIS A 146 12.59 -9.81 -7.70
N TYR A 147 12.50 -10.57 -6.61
CA TYR A 147 12.87 -10.10 -5.28
C TYR A 147 14.29 -10.55 -4.89
N SER A 148 15.01 -9.66 -4.24
CA SER A 148 16.26 -9.96 -3.54
C SER A 148 16.22 -9.32 -2.16
N PHE A 149 17.07 -9.82 -1.25
CA PHE A 149 17.11 -9.27 0.10
C PHE A 149 18.53 -9.21 0.63
N SER A 150 18.74 -8.31 1.59
CA SER A 150 19.88 -8.32 2.49
C SER A 150 19.38 -8.25 3.92
N PHE A 151 19.99 -9.04 4.81
CA PHE A 151 19.66 -9.04 6.22
C PHE A 151 20.92 -8.79 7.04
N THR A 152 20.86 -7.81 7.94
CA THR A 152 21.91 -7.51 8.90
C THR A 152 21.41 -7.79 10.29
N LEU A 153 21.93 -8.86 10.90
CA LEU A 153 21.66 -9.20 12.30
C LEU A 153 22.24 -8.12 13.22
N ALA A 154 21.48 -7.68 14.23
CA ALA A 154 21.99 -6.74 15.21
C ALA A 154 23.12 -7.37 16.05
N SER A 155 24.09 -6.56 16.50
CA SER A 155 25.27 -7.07 17.22
C SER A 155 24.94 -7.67 18.59
N ASP A 156 23.82 -7.28 19.18
CA ASP A 156 23.30 -7.73 20.47
C ASP A 156 22.13 -8.72 20.32
N SER A 157 21.76 -9.08 19.08
CA SER A 157 20.72 -10.06 18.79
C SER A 157 21.15 -11.49 19.15
N GLY A 158 20.16 -12.33 19.47
CA GLY A 158 20.32 -13.78 19.42
C GLY A 158 20.53 -14.31 17.99
N SER A 159 20.64 -15.62 17.86
CA SER A 159 20.98 -16.26 16.57
C SER A 159 19.75 -16.53 15.71
N ILE A 160 19.87 -16.27 14.40
CA ILE A 160 18.89 -16.66 13.39
C ILE A 160 19.33 -17.94 12.68
N ASN A 161 18.44 -18.93 12.55
CA ASN A 161 18.73 -20.19 11.86
C ASN A 161 18.59 -20.05 10.35
N SER A 162 17.52 -19.38 9.90
CA SER A 162 17.27 -19.07 8.50
C SER A 162 16.47 -17.79 8.36
N ILE A 163 16.76 -17.03 7.30
CA ILE A 163 15.90 -15.97 6.77
C ILE A 163 16.03 -15.99 5.26
N ALA A 164 14.90 -15.91 4.55
CA ALA A 164 14.89 -15.90 3.10
C ALA A 164 13.67 -15.12 2.58
N VAL A 165 13.88 -14.40 1.48
CA VAL A 165 12.79 -13.90 0.63
C VAL A 165 12.82 -14.69 -0.68
N ASN A 166 11.71 -15.32 -1.03
CA ASN A 166 11.58 -16.04 -2.29
C ASN A 166 11.62 -15.05 -3.46
N ALA A 167 12.51 -15.30 -4.41
CA ALA A 167 12.78 -14.37 -5.49
C ALA A 167 11.62 -14.17 -6.48
N THR A 168 10.65 -15.09 -6.53
CA THR A 168 9.50 -15.00 -7.44
C THR A 168 8.21 -14.71 -6.69
N SER A 169 7.94 -15.40 -5.58
CA SER A 169 6.70 -15.18 -4.82
C SER A 169 6.79 -14.00 -3.86
N GLY A 170 7.99 -13.55 -3.49
CA GLY A 170 8.17 -12.56 -2.42
C GLY A 170 7.96 -13.13 -1.01
N GLU A 171 7.69 -14.43 -0.86
CA GLU A 171 7.47 -15.11 0.43
C GLU A 171 8.66 -14.87 1.37
N LEU A 172 8.39 -14.27 2.53
CA LEU A 172 9.35 -14.09 3.62
C LEU A 172 9.25 -15.27 4.57
N THR A 173 10.35 -15.98 4.72
CA THR A 173 10.46 -17.04 5.71
C THR A 173 11.58 -16.79 6.69
N ALA A 174 11.35 -17.15 7.96
CA ALA A 174 12.36 -17.07 9.00
C ALA A 174 12.26 -18.20 10.02
N SER A 175 13.38 -18.53 10.66
CA SER A 175 13.41 -19.43 11.81
C SER A 175 14.50 -19.07 12.82
N VAL A 176 14.18 -19.28 14.09
CA VAL A 176 15.08 -19.15 15.24
C VAL A 176 14.99 -20.42 16.10
N ALA A 177 16.04 -20.72 16.85
CA ALA A 177 16.05 -21.88 17.74
C ALA A 177 15.06 -21.70 18.90
N ASN A 178 14.61 -22.81 19.50
CA ASN A 178 13.67 -22.73 20.62
C ASN A 178 14.29 -22.00 21.83
N GLY A 179 13.48 -21.17 22.48
CA GLY A 179 13.90 -20.31 23.58
C GLY A 179 14.86 -19.20 23.16
N GLN A 180 14.88 -18.80 21.88
CA GLN A 180 15.72 -17.73 21.36
C GLN A 180 14.87 -16.74 20.58
N MET A 181 15.38 -15.51 20.51
CA MET A 181 14.85 -14.46 19.63
C MET A 181 15.98 -13.93 18.75
N ALA A 182 15.64 -13.33 17.62
CA ALA A 182 16.59 -12.64 16.75
C ALA A 182 15.99 -11.36 16.18
N TRP A 183 16.83 -10.34 16.01
CA TRP A 183 16.45 -9.08 15.40
C TRP A 183 17.55 -8.47 14.56
N GLY A 184 17.14 -7.63 13.62
CA GLY A 184 18.05 -6.98 12.70
C GLY A 184 17.31 -6.10 11.72
N THR A 185 18.02 -5.75 10.66
CA THR A 185 17.48 -4.93 9.57
C THR A 185 17.37 -5.78 8.31
N LEU A 186 16.16 -5.88 7.77
CA LEU A 186 15.86 -6.55 6.51
C LEU A 186 15.66 -5.48 5.43
N THR A 187 16.42 -5.53 4.35
CA THR A 187 16.14 -4.71 3.16
C THR A 187 15.73 -5.62 2.03
N VAL A 188 14.56 -5.37 1.45
CA VAL A 188 14.02 -6.12 0.30
C VAL A 188 14.03 -5.20 -0.90
N THR A 189 14.56 -5.71 -2.00
CA THR A 189 14.64 -5.02 -3.28
C THR A 189 13.86 -5.80 -4.31
N ALA A 190 12.88 -5.16 -4.93
CA ALA A 190 12.24 -5.64 -6.14
C ALA A 190 12.96 -5.04 -7.35
N THR A 191 13.21 -5.90 -8.34
CA THR A 191 13.83 -5.55 -9.62
C THR A 191 13.00 -6.15 -10.74
N ASP A 192 13.03 -5.52 -11.90
CA ASP A 192 12.47 -6.04 -13.13
C ASP A 192 13.58 -6.54 -14.07
N THR A 193 13.25 -6.82 -15.34
CA THR A 193 14.24 -7.16 -16.36
C THR A 193 14.95 -5.95 -16.95
N HIS A 194 14.49 -4.76 -16.61
CA HIS A 194 15.07 -3.47 -16.91
C HIS A 194 15.90 -2.98 -15.71
N SER A 195 16.44 -1.77 -15.78
CA SER A 195 17.35 -1.26 -14.73
C SER A 195 16.63 -0.59 -13.54
N GLY A 196 15.32 -0.80 -13.43
CA GLY A 196 14.47 -0.34 -12.34
C GLY A 196 14.65 -1.19 -11.09
N ALA A 197 14.97 -0.55 -9.97
CA ALA A 197 15.03 -1.22 -8.67
C ALA A 197 14.37 -0.36 -7.60
N SER A 198 13.57 -1.00 -6.76
CA SER A 198 12.89 -0.35 -5.64
C SER A 198 13.14 -1.13 -4.36
N SER A 199 13.52 -0.45 -3.27
CA SER A 199 13.97 -1.08 -2.03
C SER A 199 13.27 -0.53 -0.80
N GLN A 200 12.81 -1.42 0.08
CA GLN A 200 12.25 -1.07 1.39
C GLN A 200 13.12 -1.70 2.48
N THR A 201 13.38 -0.92 3.53
CA THR A 201 14.05 -1.41 4.73
C THR A 201 13.04 -1.55 5.87
N PHE A 202 13.10 -2.69 6.56
CA PHE A 202 12.28 -3.07 7.69
C PHE A 202 13.17 -3.31 8.92
N ASN A 203 12.67 -2.91 10.09
CA ASN A 203 13.10 -3.52 11.33
C ASN A 203 12.49 -4.93 11.38
N PHE A 204 13.28 -5.93 11.73
CA PHE A 204 12.84 -7.32 11.77
C PHE A 204 13.07 -7.89 13.16
N TRP A 205 12.07 -8.57 13.71
CA TRP A 205 12.17 -9.30 14.96
C TRP A 205 11.38 -10.60 14.87
N VAL A 206 11.93 -11.67 15.44
CA VAL A 206 11.23 -12.95 15.57
C VAL A 206 11.61 -13.61 16.90
N GLY A 207 10.59 -13.97 17.68
CA GLY A 207 10.69 -14.75 18.91
C GLY A 207 10.49 -16.24 18.64
N ASN A 208 10.82 -17.08 19.63
CA ASN A 208 10.43 -18.49 19.70
C ASN A 208 10.63 -18.95 21.15
N GLY A 209 9.58 -18.85 21.97
CA GLY A 209 9.63 -19.21 23.39
C GLY A 209 9.79 -20.72 23.65
N THR A 210 9.77 -21.11 24.93
CA THR A 210 9.60 -22.51 25.35
C THR A 210 8.37 -22.66 26.24
N ASN A 211 7.62 -23.73 25.99
CA ASN A 211 6.32 -24.04 26.58
C ASN A 211 6.33 -23.95 28.13
N GLY A 212 5.72 -22.91 28.70
CA GLY A 212 5.48 -22.78 30.14
C GLY A 212 6.59 -22.15 31.00
N THR A 213 7.62 -21.54 30.39
CA THR A 213 8.48 -20.58 31.09
C THR A 213 8.55 -19.29 30.27
N ASN A 214 7.95 -18.22 30.80
CA ASN A 214 7.99 -16.85 30.30
C ASN A 214 9.38 -16.46 29.77
N ALA A 215 9.58 -16.60 28.47
CA ALA A 215 10.24 -15.56 27.71
C ALA A 215 9.10 -14.59 27.38
N ASN A 216 8.70 -13.77 28.37
CA ASN A 216 7.84 -12.61 28.09
C ASN A 216 8.75 -11.67 27.31
N ASP A 217 8.80 -11.82 26.00
CA ASP A 217 9.76 -11.11 25.20
C ASP A 217 9.16 -9.74 24.88
N GLY A 218 9.72 -8.74 25.56
CA GLY A 218 9.40 -7.34 25.30
C GLY A 218 10.28 -6.85 24.17
N PHE A 219 9.73 -6.72 22.97
CA PHE A 219 10.39 -6.06 21.86
C PHE A 219 9.83 -4.66 21.67
N MET A 220 10.66 -3.66 21.93
CA MET A 220 10.34 -2.25 21.69
C MET A 220 11.27 -1.72 20.59
N VAL A 221 10.76 -1.59 19.37
CA VAL A 221 11.56 -1.11 18.21
C VAL A 221 12.19 0.24 18.50
N SER A 222 11.48 1.16 19.16
CA SER A 222 11.98 2.51 19.46
C SER A 222 13.21 2.52 20.38
N THR A 223 13.40 1.54 21.26
CA THR A 223 14.57 1.48 22.16
C THR A 223 15.74 0.73 21.53
N VAL A 224 15.47 -0.16 20.58
CA VAL A 224 16.47 -1.02 19.93
C VAL A 224 17.02 -0.41 18.64
N PHE A 225 16.17 0.21 17.82
CA PHE A 225 16.52 0.70 16.48
C PHE A 225 16.53 2.23 16.36
N GLY A 226 15.72 2.94 17.15
CA GLY A 226 15.67 4.41 17.18
C GLY A 226 15.32 5.07 15.83
N ASN A 227 14.62 4.35 14.95
CA ASN A 227 14.21 4.80 13.63
C ASN A 227 12.69 4.62 13.42
N THR A 228 12.18 5.07 12.28
CA THR A 228 10.75 5.02 11.91
C THR A 228 10.50 4.04 10.77
N ASN A 229 11.40 3.09 10.54
CA ASN A 229 11.22 2.08 9.50
C ASN A 229 10.07 1.14 9.89
N PRO A 230 9.24 0.71 8.92
CA PRO A 230 8.32 -0.41 9.07
C PRO A 230 8.92 -1.59 9.84
N THR A 231 8.14 -2.21 10.72
CA THR A 231 8.55 -3.35 11.52
C THR A 231 7.84 -4.60 11.04
N ILE A 232 8.56 -5.71 10.90
CA ILE A 232 7.98 -7.04 10.79
C ILE A 232 8.38 -7.80 12.07
N ALA A 233 7.39 -8.13 12.89
CA ALA A 233 7.60 -8.77 14.19
C ALA A 233 6.67 -9.97 14.37
N ASP A 234 7.20 -11.10 14.84
CA ASP A 234 6.42 -12.31 15.14
C ASP A 234 6.89 -12.95 16.47
N GLY A 235 6.00 -13.01 17.47
CA GLY A 235 6.25 -13.57 18.80
C GLY A 235 6.34 -15.10 18.86
N ARG A 236 5.61 -15.80 17.99
CA ARG A 236 5.40 -17.25 18.03
C ARG A 236 4.82 -17.71 19.37
N ILE A 237 5.39 -18.71 20.03
CA ILE A 237 4.93 -19.19 21.35
C ILE A 237 5.41 -18.22 22.42
N GLY A 238 4.49 -17.71 23.22
CA GLY A 238 4.84 -16.81 24.31
C GLY A 238 3.67 -15.93 24.71
N ASN A 239 3.82 -15.22 25.82
CA ASN A 239 2.97 -14.09 26.12
C ASN A 239 3.84 -12.86 25.88
N ASP A 240 3.78 -12.32 24.68
CA ASP A 240 4.78 -11.40 24.13
C ASP A 240 4.33 -9.95 24.23
N GLY A 241 5.30 -9.05 24.36
CA GLY A 241 5.07 -7.61 24.38
C GLY A 241 5.68 -6.98 23.14
N LEU A 242 4.89 -6.78 22.10
CA LEU A 242 5.35 -6.32 20.80
C LEU A 242 4.98 -4.86 20.59
N THR A 243 5.98 -4.01 20.37
CA THR A 243 5.78 -2.58 20.12
C THR A 243 6.53 -2.16 18.87
N GLY A 244 5.77 -1.65 17.90
CA GLY A 244 6.22 -1.13 16.61
C GLY A 244 6.95 0.21 16.70
N SER A 245 6.88 0.96 15.62
CA SER A 245 7.65 2.15 15.29
C SER A 245 6.74 3.36 15.05
N SER A 246 7.03 4.23 14.08
CA SER A 246 6.04 5.22 13.60
C SER A 246 5.78 5.06 12.09
N GLY A 247 6.32 3.99 11.51
CA GLY A 247 6.05 3.56 10.14
C GLY A 247 4.99 2.46 10.13
N VAL A 248 4.59 2.00 8.95
CA VAL A 248 3.59 0.92 8.80
C VAL A 248 4.17 -0.41 9.28
N ASP A 249 3.71 -0.90 10.42
CA ASP A 249 4.21 -2.11 11.05
C ASP A 249 3.31 -3.34 10.77
N TYR A 250 3.90 -4.53 10.85
CA TYR A 250 3.29 -5.83 10.65
C TYR A 250 3.66 -6.71 11.84
N ILE A 251 2.75 -6.81 12.81
CA ILE A 251 3.03 -7.38 14.13
C ILE A 251 2.09 -8.56 14.39
N PHE A 252 2.69 -9.72 14.62
CA PHE A 252 2.01 -10.97 14.91
C PHE A 252 2.40 -11.43 16.33
N GLY A 253 1.41 -11.58 17.21
CA GLY A 253 1.59 -12.11 18.57
C GLY A 253 1.99 -13.58 18.51
N GLY A 254 1.13 -14.41 17.92
CA GLY A 254 1.38 -15.82 17.71
C GLY A 254 0.49 -16.65 18.61
N ALA A 255 1.05 -17.37 19.58
CA ALA A 255 0.30 -18.23 20.50
C ALA A 255 0.63 -17.87 21.95
N GLY A 256 -0.40 -17.49 22.69
CA GLY A 256 -0.36 -17.08 24.09
C GLY A 256 -1.17 -15.80 24.28
N SER A 257 -0.93 -15.09 25.37
CA SER A 257 -1.66 -13.83 25.66
C SER A 257 -0.75 -12.65 25.41
N ASP A 258 -0.86 -12.08 24.22
CA ASP A 258 0.08 -11.09 23.72
C ASP A 258 -0.40 -9.66 24.00
N THR A 259 0.55 -8.73 24.09
CA THR A 259 0.27 -7.29 24.14
C THR A 259 0.93 -6.62 22.94
N ILE A 260 0.11 -6.08 22.05
CA ILE A 260 0.53 -5.54 20.76
C ILE A 260 0.28 -4.04 20.72
N LYS A 261 1.28 -3.27 20.29
CA LYS A 261 1.21 -1.83 20.04
C LYS A 261 1.81 -1.53 18.67
N GLY A 262 1.00 -1.04 17.74
CA GLY A 262 1.49 -0.49 16.47
C GLY A 262 2.33 0.77 16.70
N LEU A 263 1.81 1.66 17.57
CA LEU A 263 2.19 3.07 17.67
C LEU A 263 1.71 3.81 16.41
N GLY A 264 2.43 4.80 15.88
CA GLY A 264 1.92 5.57 14.74
C GLY A 264 2.12 4.83 13.43
N GLY A 265 1.18 4.91 12.51
CA GLY A 265 1.27 4.15 11.27
C GLY A 265 -0.11 3.76 10.80
N ALA A 266 -0.19 2.94 9.77
CA ALA A 266 -1.42 2.26 9.40
C ALA A 266 -1.14 0.76 9.53
N ASP A 267 -1.11 0.29 10.77
CA ASP A 267 -0.43 -0.95 11.12
C ASP A 267 -1.31 -2.18 10.90
N TRP A 268 -0.67 -3.32 10.67
CA TRP A 268 -1.30 -4.62 10.50
C TRP A 268 -0.99 -5.48 11.71
N LEU A 269 -1.99 -5.70 12.55
CA LEU A 269 -1.85 -6.33 13.85
C LEU A 269 -2.62 -7.66 13.87
N SER A 270 -2.02 -8.70 14.43
CA SER A 270 -2.65 -10.00 14.65
C SER A 270 -2.22 -10.56 15.99
N GLY A 271 -3.20 -10.94 16.82
CA GLY A 271 -2.94 -11.55 18.13
C GLY A 271 -2.59 -13.02 17.99
N GLY A 272 -3.32 -13.72 17.13
CA GLY A 272 -3.18 -15.15 16.93
C GLY A 272 -4.06 -15.93 17.90
N ALA A 273 -3.45 -16.82 18.68
CA ALA A 273 -4.14 -17.75 19.55
C ALA A 273 -3.93 -17.41 21.02
N GLY A 274 -4.93 -16.84 21.65
CA GLY A 274 -5.02 -16.74 23.11
C GLY A 274 -5.88 -15.55 23.52
N ASP A 275 -5.49 -14.87 24.59
CA ASP A 275 -6.20 -13.68 25.08
C ASP A 275 -5.33 -12.46 24.79
N ASP A 276 -5.53 -11.83 23.63
CA ASP A 276 -4.60 -10.82 23.12
C ASP A 276 -5.08 -9.39 23.40
N HIS A 277 -4.13 -8.50 23.66
CA HIS A 277 -4.36 -7.11 24.05
C HIS A 277 -3.78 -6.15 23.01
N PHE A 278 -4.64 -5.51 22.23
CA PHE A 278 -4.26 -4.47 21.26
C PHE A 278 -4.34 -3.10 21.94
N ARG A 279 -3.19 -2.48 22.21
CA ARG A 279 -3.09 -1.33 23.10
C ARG A 279 -2.79 -0.02 22.37
N PHE A 280 -3.63 0.98 22.62
CA PHE A 280 -3.55 2.34 22.08
C PHE A 280 -3.31 3.35 23.22
N GLU A 281 -2.29 4.18 23.09
CA GLU A 281 -1.82 5.10 24.14
C GLU A 281 -1.95 6.58 23.76
N ALA A 282 -2.03 6.88 22.46
CA ALA A 282 -2.21 8.22 21.91
C ALA A 282 -3.13 8.23 20.69
N VAL A 283 -3.69 9.39 20.35
CA VAL A 283 -4.50 9.56 19.12
C VAL A 283 -3.69 9.31 17.86
N SER A 284 -2.40 9.65 17.91
CA SER A 284 -1.46 9.41 16.80
C SER A 284 -1.24 7.93 16.50
N ASP A 285 -1.62 7.04 17.41
CA ASP A 285 -1.41 5.61 17.20
C ASP A 285 -2.32 5.08 16.10
N SER A 286 -3.52 5.63 15.92
CA SER A 286 -4.41 5.14 14.87
C SER A 286 -5.41 6.21 14.46
N THR A 287 -5.05 6.97 13.43
CA THR A 287 -5.79 8.14 12.96
C THR A 287 -6.70 7.80 11.79
N HIS A 288 -7.67 8.66 11.45
CA HIS A 288 -8.51 8.44 10.25
C HIS A 288 -7.70 8.32 8.94
N ALA A 289 -6.53 8.96 8.84
CA ALA A 289 -5.70 8.93 7.63
C ALA A 289 -4.71 7.75 7.59
N ALA A 290 -4.43 7.17 8.75
CA ALA A 290 -3.50 6.07 8.96
C ALA A 290 -4.04 5.30 10.17
N PHE A 291 -5.03 4.45 9.91
CA PHE A 291 -5.70 3.64 10.92
C PHE A 291 -5.10 2.25 10.91
N ASP A 292 -5.05 1.65 12.08
CA ASP A 292 -4.62 0.28 12.29
C ASP A 292 -5.71 -0.70 11.90
N THR A 293 -5.26 -1.84 11.40
CA THR A 293 -6.10 -2.98 11.04
C THR A 293 -5.73 -4.18 11.90
N ILE A 294 -6.68 -4.66 12.68
CA ILE A 294 -6.57 -5.91 13.44
C ILE A 294 -7.18 -7.04 12.60
N LEU A 295 -6.36 -8.03 12.28
CA LEU A 295 -6.65 -9.06 11.28
C LEU A 295 -7.55 -10.19 11.78
N ASP A 296 -7.44 -10.54 13.06
CA ASP A 296 -7.96 -11.80 13.58
C ASP A 296 -8.67 -11.67 14.93
N PHE A 297 -9.15 -10.47 15.27
CA PHE A 297 -9.77 -10.18 16.56
C PHE A 297 -10.85 -11.21 16.94
N GLN A 298 -10.58 -12.00 17.98
CA GLN A 298 -11.42 -13.07 18.47
C GLN A 298 -12.31 -12.57 19.60
N ARG A 299 -13.60 -12.40 19.31
CA ARG A 299 -14.58 -12.11 20.35
C ARG A 299 -14.83 -13.32 21.24
N GLY A 300 -15.02 -13.04 22.52
CA GLY A 300 -15.36 -14.02 23.52
C GLY A 300 -16.75 -14.07 24.12
N THR A 301 -17.11 -15.26 24.59
CA THR A 301 -18.25 -15.51 25.50
C THR A 301 -17.91 -16.52 26.62
N GLY A 302 -16.64 -16.92 26.73
CA GLY A 302 -16.09 -17.96 27.62
C GLY A 302 -15.01 -17.42 28.57
N ALA A 303 -14.15 -18.30 29.08
CA ALA A 303 -13.14 -17.97 30.10
C ALA A 303 -11.74 -17.61 29.56
N SER A 304 -11.49 -17.81 28.25
CA SER A 304 -10.22 -17.57 27.55
C SER A 304 -10.42 -17.74 26.02
N GLY A 305 -9.43 -17.32 25.23
CA GLY A 305 -9.43 -17.28 23.76
C GLY A 305 -10.08 -16.02 23.19
N HIS A 306 -9.96 -14.88 23.88
CA HIS A 306 -10.71 -13.65 23.64
C HIS A 306 -9.81 -12.43 23.67
N ASP A 307 -9.98 -11.57 22.69
CA ASP A 307 -9.14 -10.40 22.50
C ASP A 307 -9.76 -9.14 23.10
N PHE A 308 -8.90 -8.17 23.39
CA PHE A 308 -9.24 -6.90 24.01
C PHE A 308 -8.62 -5.73 23.25
N ILE A 309 -9.40 -4.66 23.10
CA ILE A 309 -8.89 -3.36 22.68
C ILE A 309 -8.68 -2.52 23.94
N ASP A 310 -7.41 -2.26 24.23
CA ASP A 310 -6.96 -1.55 25.41
C ASP A 310 -6.67 -0.09 25.08
N PHE A 311 -7.34 0.82 25.78
CA PHE A 311 -7.05 2.25 25.73
C PHE A 311 -6.36 2.69 27.02
N ALA A 312 -5.23 3.37 26.88
CA ALA A 312 -4.50 3.88 28.03
C ALA A 312 -5.33 4.89 28.83
N ASN A 313 -5.20 4.84 30.16
CA ASN A 313 -5.82 5.79 31.09
C ASN A 313 -5.64 7.28 30.71
N SER A 314 -4.51 7.63 30.08
CA SER A 314 -4.20 9.00 29.63
C SER A 314 -5.15 9.53 28.55
N LEU A 315 -5.85 8.66 27.82
CA LEU A 315 -6.82 9.03 26.79
C LEU A 315 -8.17 9.51 27.37
N GLY A 316 -8.40 9.29 28.67
CA GLY A 316 -9.55 9.82 29.39
C GLY A 316 -10.90 9.27 28.93
N LEU A 317 -10.94 8.06 28.34
CA LEU A 317 -12.18 7.42 27.92
C LEU A 317 -12.96 6.88 29.13
N THR A 318 -14.27 7.10 29.16
CA THR A 318 -15.09 6.82 30.36
C THR A 318 -16.33 5.97 30.10
N ALA A 319 -16.75 5.85 28.84
CA ALA A 319 -17.97 5.13 28.48
C ALA A 319 -17.90 4.54 27.07
N THR A 320 -18.81 3.60 26.81
CA THR A 320 -19.18 3.19 25.45
C THR A 320 -20.47 3.90 25.01
N GLY A 321 -20.66 4.05 23.71
CA GLY A 321 -21.79 4.79 23.15
C GLY A 321 -22.11 4.42 21.70
N THR A 322 -22.67 5.38 20.96
CA THR A 322 -23.05 5.19 19.55
C THR A 322 -22.58 6.38 18.72
N VAL A 323 -22.17 6.12 17.49
CA VAL A 323 -21.94 7.17 16.49
C VAL A 323 -23.29 7.67 15.99
N SER A 324 -23.55 8.96 16.17
CA SER A 324 -24.82 9.60 15.83
C SER A 324 -24.60 10.69 14.78
N SER A 325 -25.24 10.56 13.61
CA SER A 325 -25.08 11.50 12.48
C SER A 325 -23.60 11.74 12.08
N GLY A 326 -22.77 10.69 12.15
CA GLY A 326 -21.34 10.78 11.82
C GLY A 326 -20.47 11.41 12.91
N SER A 327 -20.98 11.61 14.13
CA SER A 327 -20.21 12.15 15.25
C SER A 327 -20.25 11.26 16.48
N LEU A 328 -19.19 11.32 17.29
CA LEU A 328 -19.02 10.59 18.53
C LEU A 328 -18.87 11.56 19.70
N ALA A 329 -19.57 11.31 20.81
CA ALA A 329 -19.48 12.12 22.02
C ALA A 329 -18.08 12.07 22.64
N ALA A 330 -17.70 13.13 23.38
CA ALA A 330 -16.43 13.20 24.11
C ALA A 330 -16.22 11.99 25.03
N HIS A 331 -14.98 11.57 25.22
CA HIS A 331 -14.55 10.52 26.16
C HIS A 331 -15.31 9.19 25.99
N THR A 332 -15.70 8.86 24.76
CA THR A 332 -16.58 7.72 24.44
C THR A 332 -15.95 6.83 23.37
N VAL A 333 -16.15 5.52 23.50
CA VAL A 333 -15.87 4.51 22.47
C VAL A 333 -17.16 4.04 21.82
N ALA A 334 -17.18 3.91 20.50
CA ALA A 334 -18.30 3.34 19.75
C ALA A 334 -17.77 2.52 18.58
N TRP A 335 -18.63 1.68 18.00
CA TRP A 335 -18.27 0.87 16.84
C TRP A 335 -19.43 0.77 15.87
N GLN A 336 -19.13 0.55 14.60
CA GLN A 336 -20.10 0.41 13.51
C GLN A 336 -19.62 -0.66 12.54
N SER A 337 -20.55 -1.41 11.93
CA SER A 337 -20.19 -2.28 10.81
C SER A 337 -19.94 -1.44 9.55
N ASP A 338 -18.94 -1.82 8.77
CA ASP A 338 -18.66 -1.24 7.46
C ASP A 338 -19.57 -1.78 6.34
N GLY A 339 -20.43 -2.76 6.65
CA GLY A 339 -21.33 -3.42 5.71
C GLY A 339 -20.69 -4.54 4.89
N SER A 340 -19.40 -4.82 5.05
CA SER A 340 -18.66 -5.89 4.35
C SER A 340 -18.34 -7.11 5.23
N GLY A 341 -18.76 -7.07 6.50
CA GLY A 341 -18.46 -8.10 7.50
C GLY A 341 -17.34 -7.71 8.46
N ASN A 342 -16.82 -6.48 8.34
CA ASN A 342 -15.86 -5.89 9.26
C ASN A 342 -16.56 -4.91 10.22
N THR A 343 -15.81 -4.49 11.24
CA THR A 343 -16.24 -3.49 12.21
C THR A 343 -15.20 -2.39 12.32
N ILE A 344 -15.65 -1.14 12.35
CA ILE A 344 -14.81 0.02 12.64
C ILE A 344 -15.10 0.47 14.07
N VAL A 345 -14.04 0.62 14.86
CA VAL A 345 -14.06 1.15 16.23
C VAL A 345 -13.59 2.59 16.19
N TYR A 346 -14.30 3.45 16.92
CA TYR A 346 -13.96 4.86 17.10
C TYR A 346 -13.83 5.17 18.59
N ALA A 347 -12.78 5.91 18.98
CA ALA A 347 -12.65 6.47 20.31
C ALA A 347 -12.42 7.98 20.24
N ASN A 348 -13.31 8.76 20.86
CA ASN A 348 -13.14 10.21 20.95
C ASN A 348 -12.49 10.57 22.29
N THR A 349 -11.25 11.02 22.23
CA THR A 349 -10.43 11.40 23.40
C THR A 349 -10.56 12.89 23.74
N GLY A 350 -11.24 13.66 22.87
CA GLY A 350 -11.44 15.10 23.00
C GLY A 350 -12.51 15.47 24.03
N SER A 351 -12.61 16.78 24.30
CA SER A 351 -13.54 17.35 25.29
C SER A 351 -14.92 17.72 24.73
N SER A 352 -15.17 17.46 23.44
CA SER A 352 -16.45 17.73 22.76
C SER A 352 -16.77 16.65 21.74
N ALA A 353 -17.99 16.63 21.21
CA ALA A 353 -18.35 15.69 20.15
C ALA A 353 -17.58 16.01 18.85
N GLU A 354 -17.03 14.99 18.20
CA GLU A 354 -16.22 15.13 16.98
C GLU A 354 -16.71 14.21 15.86
N SER A 355 -16.44 14.61 14.61
CA SER A 355 -16.71 13.80 13.42
C SER A 355 -15.82 12.57 13.40
N VAL A 356 -16.39 11.38 13.15
CA VAL A 356 -15.57 10.16 13.00
C VAL A 356 -14.77 10.13 11.69
N ALA A 357 -15.17 10.92 10.69
CA ALA A 357 -14.50 11.01 9.39
C ALA A 357 -13.35 12.04 9.37
N GLY A 358 -12.55 12.12 10.44
CA GLY A 358 -11.39 13.02 10.51
C GLY A 358 -11.38 14.06 11.65
N GLY A 359 -12.09 13.80 12.76
CA GLY A 359 -11.90 14.57 14.00
C GLY A 359 -10.47 14.43 14.53
N ALA A 360 -9.92 15.53 15.06
CA ALA A 360 -8.52 15.59 15.46
C ALA A 360 -8.19 14.74 16.71
N HIS A 361 -9.20 14.37 17.49
CA HIS A 361 -9.05 13.56 18.71
C HIS A 361 -9.69 12.17 18.57
N ILE A 362 -9.98 11.75 17.33
CA ILE A 362 -10.55 10.44 17.01
C ILE A 362 -9.44 9.44 16.76
N ILE A 363 -9.48 8.35 17.52
CA ILE A 363 -8.83 7.09 17.17
C ILE A 363 -9.82 6.28 16.33
N GLU A 364 -9.35 5.72 15.21
CA GLU A 364 -10.12 4.82 14.34
C GLU A 364 -9.37 3.52 14.16
N ILE A 365 -10.02 2.37 14.37
CA ILE A 365 -9.40 1.04 14.29
C ILE A 365 -10.32 0.13 13.47
N HIS A 366 -9.75 -0.63 12.53
CA HIS A 366 -10.50 -1.53 11.66
C HIS A 366 -10.31 -2.97 12.12
N LEU A 367 -11.40 -3.69 12.35
CA LEU A 367 -11.40 -5.10 12.73
C LEU A 367 -11.90 -5.95 11.58
N MET A 368 -11.03 -6.80 11.03
CA MET A 368 -11.38 -7.68 9.92
C MET A 368 -12.20 -8.88 10.39
N GLY A 369 -13.26 -9.22 9.66
CA GLY A 369 -14.08 -10.41 9.92
C GLY A 369 -14.91 -10.38 11.22
N VAL A 370 -14.92 -9.26 11.95
CA VAL A 370 -15.70 -9.10 13.18
C VAL A 370 -17.05 -8.48 12.87
N SER A 371 -18.14 -9.20 13.18
CA SER A 371 -19.51 -8.76 12.92
C SER A 371 -20.26 -8.26 14.17
N THR A 372 -19.73 -8.50 15.37
CA THR A 372 -20.34 -8.05 16.62
C THR A 372 -19.29 -7.72 17.66
N LEU A 373 -19.48 -6.61 18.39
CA LEU A 373 -18.72 -6.23 19.58
C LEU A 373 -19.67 -5.86 20.73
N THR A 374 -19.12 -5.83 21.92
CA THR A 374 -19.75 -5.47 23.19
C THR A 374 -18.81 -4.63 24.04
N ALA A 375 -19.36 -3.96 25.06
CA ALA A 375 -18.56 -3.14 25.95
C ALA A 375 -17.47 -3.90 26.72
N SER A 376 -17.55 -5.23 26.85
CA SER A 376 -16.53 -6.05 27.51
C SER A 376 -15.29 -6.28 26.65
N ASP A 377 -15.36 -6.02 25.35
CA ASP A 377 -14.24 -6.19 24.41
C ASP A 377 -13.27 -4.99 24.49
N PHE A 378 -13.58 -3.99 25.34
CA PHE A 378 -12.82 -2.77 25.51
C PHE A 378 -12.39 -2.56 26.96
N ASN A 379 -11.10 -2.30 27.16
CA ASN A 379 -10.59 -1.78 28.42
C ASN A 379 -10.31 -0.27 28.28
N LEU A 380 -11.18 0.55 28.86
CA LEU A 380 -11.08 2.02 28.71
C LEU A 380 -10.01 2.67 29.60
N ASN A 381 -9.40 1.90 30.51
CA ASN A 381 -8.54 2.39 31.59
C ASN A 381 -7.33 1.45 31.81
N ALA A 382 -6.72 1.00 30.71
CA ALA A 382 -5.64 0.02 30.69
C ALA A 382 -4.27 0.57 31.16
#